data_AF-A0A2S9XBT1-F1
#
_entry.id   AF-A0A2S9XBT1-F1
#
_cell.length_a   1.000
_cell.length_b   1.000
_cell.length_c   1.000
_cell.angle_alpha   90.00
_cell.angle_beta   90.00
_cell.angle_gamma   90.00
#
_symmetry.space_group_name_H-M   'P 1'
#
loop_
_entity.id
_entity.type
_entity.pdbx_description
1 polymer ?
#
loop_
_entity_poly.entity_id
_entity_poly.type
_entity_poly.pdbx_seq_one_letter_code
_entity_poly.pdbx_strand_id
1 'polypeptide(L)'
;MDQLIACLAIVGFVVVLFLFGDRMLARERRQELGGWLIDELPSEARVDALPKAFIEWFDRLFRTRTFVVLGRELHLPRFWRSALASFLALVAAFVVWIANKGGFSQPPSSGTNLGLLLLLYGGATVVTNIIPDYLSLVESRFVLGKMSETRSLLGKLAWLALDVVATATIVFCFLWGSGYLLLPLVPEDSLYAVGCLTQETFDFDRMLDITIAGLTFSTPPGTINYDVSGIYIFSSFFTSFWVWLYLGSSLLVRLAQLAPGLRGFLRRACRVQDYPLRVLAVVSGIVAIGLFSLSPVVSSLLPADRRGTNGMDGNVGQIELCERLRWPATRTAPRARPGARARR
;
A
#
# COMPACT_ATOMS: atom_id res chain seq x y z
N MET A 1 -6.36 -23.01 2.39
CA MET A 1 -7.09 -22.79 1.11
C MET A 1 -7.15 -21.31 0.78
N ASP A 2 -7.46 -20.45 1.76
CA ASP A 2 -7.69 -19.00 1.56
C ASP A 2 -6.47 -18.23 1.08
N GLN A 3 -5.26 -18.56 1.56
CA GLN A 3 -4.01 -17.94 1.09
C GLN A 3 -3.75 -18.20 -0.40
N LEU A 4 -4.09 -19.40 -0.90
CA LEU A 4 -3.92 -19.73 -2.31
C LEU A 4 -4.91 -18.94 -3.18
N ILE A 5 -6.14 -18.77 -2.71
CA ILE A 5 -7.15 -17.93 -3.39
C ILE A 5 -6.69 -16.48 -3.43
N ALA A 6 -6.20 -15.93 -2.30
CA ALA A 6 -5.66 -14.58 -2.23
C ALA A 6 -4.47 -14.39 -3.18
N CYS A 7 -3.54 -15.34 -3.21
CA CYS A 7 -2.40 -15.33 -4.12
C CYS A 7 -2.85 -15.33 -5.59
N LEU A 8 -3.76 -16.23 -5.98
CA LEU A 8 -4.30 -16.29 -7.34
C LEU A 8 -5.05 -15.02 -7.71
N ALA A 9 -5.80 -14.41 -6.78
CA ALA A 9 -6.51 -13.16 -7.01
C ALA A 9 -5.54 -12.01 -7.27
N ILE A 10 -4.50 -11.85 -6.44
CA ILE A 10 -3.47 -10.81 -6.59
C ILE A 10 -2.72 -11.00 -7.90
N VAL A 11 -2.24 -12.21 -8.18
CA VAL A 11 -1.49 -12.53 -9.40
C VAL A 11 -2.35 -12.33 -10.64
N GLY A 12 -3.59 -12.83 -10.62
CA GLY A 12 -4.55 -12.67 -11.71
C GLY A 12 -4.84 -11.19 -11.99
N PHE A 13 -5.03 -10.39 -10.94
CA PHE A 13 -5.24 -8.96 -11.06
C PHE A 13 -4.01 -8.23 -11.65
N VAL A 14 -2.80 -8.53 -11.17
CA VAL A 14 -1.56 -7.99 -11.72
C VAL A 14 -1.44 -8.32 -13.20
N VAL A 15 -1.61 -9.59 -13.58
CA VAL A 15 -1.52 -10.05 -14.97
C VAL A 15 -2.56 -9.35 -15.84
N VAL A 16 -3.82 -9.30 -15.42
CA VAL A 16 -4.91 -8.66 -16.18
C VAL A 16 -4.62 -7.19 -16.46
N LEU A 17 -4.03 -6.47 -15.52
CA LEU A 17 -3.70 -5.06 -15.69
C LEU A 17 -2.57 -4.82 -16.69
N PHE A 18 -1.52 -5.66 -16.70
CA PHE A 18 -0.50 -5.60 -17.76
C PHE A 18 -1.06 -5.97 -19.13
N LEU A 19 -1.95 -6.99 -19.21
CA LEU A 19 -2.64 -7.36 -20.45
C LEU A 19 -3.56 -6.24 -20.94
N PHE A 20 -4.21 -5.53 -20.02
CA PHE A 20 -5.00 -4.35 -20.34
C PHE A 20 -4.11 -3.22 -20.86
N GLY A 21 -2.97 -2.97 -20.21
CA GLY A 21 -1.96 -2.02 -20.67
C GLY A 21 -1.45 -2.33 -22.08
N ASP A 22 -1.22 -3.61 -22.40
CA ASP A 22 -0.80 -4.06 -23.75
C ASP A 22 -1.77 -3.64 -24.85
N ARG A 23 -3.07 -3.60 -24.54
CA ARG A 23 -4.12 -3.14 -25.45
C ARG A 23 -4.17 -1.62 -25.56
N MET A 24 -3.76 -0.92 -24.51
CA MET A 24 -3.78 0.55 -24.46
C MET A 24 -2.56 1.19 -25.11
N LEU A 25 -1.42 0.51 -25.17
CA LEU A 25 -0.18 1.10 -25.70
C LEU A 25 -0.18 1.17 -27.24
N ALA A 26 0.34 2.25 -27.82
CA ALA A 26 0.51 2.36 -29.27
C ALA A 26 1.40 1.24 -29.83
N ARG A 27 1.16 0.86 -31.10
CA ARG A 27 1.96 -0.19 -31.76
C ARG A 27 3.45 0.17 -31.81
N GLU A 28 3.78 1.41 -32.14
CA GLU A 28 5.15 1.94 -32.17
C GLU A 28 5.84 1.81 -30.82
N ARG A 29 5.16 2.23 -29.74
CA ARG A 29 5.67 2.16 -28.38
C ARG A 29 5.84 0.74 -27.86
N ARG A 30 4.97 -0.18 -28.28
CA ARG A 30 5.17 -1.61 -28.01
C ARG A 30 6.43 -2.11 -28.70
N GLN A 31 6.68 -1.71 -29.94
CA GLN A 31 7.89 -2.12 -30.66
C GLN A 31 9.16 -1.50 -30.03
N GLU A 32 9.12 -0.23 -29.61
CA GLU A 32 10.21 0.40 -28.87
C GLU A 32 10.48 -0.33 -27.54
N LEU A 33 9.45 -0.57 -26.73
CA LEU A 33 9.60 -1.30 -25.46
C LEU A 33 10.10 -2.74 -25.69
N GLY A 34 9.57 -3.43 -26.70
CA GLY A 34 10.00 -4.77 -27.08
C GLY A 34 11.46 -4.80 -27.51
N GLY A 35 11.88 -3.86 -28.37
CA GLY A 35 13.26 -3.67 -28.80
C GLY A 35 14.21 -3.35 -27.64
N TRP A 36 13.74 -2.58 -26.65
CA TRP A 36 14.46 -2.29 -25.42
C TRP A 36 14.70 -3.55 -24.58
N LEU A 37 13.66 -4.37 -24.39
CA LEU A 37 13.70 -5.59 -23.58
C LEU A 37 14.64 -6.66 -24.16
N ILE A 38 14.83 -6.69 -25.48
CA ILE A 38 15.70 -7.65 -26.19
C ILE A 38 17.09 -7.08 -26.54
N ASP A 39 17.39 -5.87 -26.07
CA ASP A 39 18.64 -5.12 -26.29
C ASP A 39 18.98 -4.78 -27.76
N GLU A 40 17.97 -4.63 -28.61
CA GLU A 40 18.14 -4.33 -30.05
C GLU A 40 18.09 -2.84 -30.37
N LEU A 41 17.69 -2.00 -29.42
CA LEU A 41 17.68 -0.54 -29.61
C LEU A 41 19.09 0.07 -29.51
N PRO A 42 19.38 1.11 -30.34
CA PRO A 42 20.55 1.96 -30.20
C PRO A 42 20.67 2.52 -28.78
N SER A 43 21.90 2.73 -28.31
CA SER A 43 22.20 3.22 -26.94
C SER A 43 21.46 4.52 -26.58
N GLU A 44 21.25 5.41 -27.55
CA GLU A 44 20.54 6.68 -27.36
C GLU A 44 19.03 6.50 -27.14
N ALA A 45 18.37 5.64 -27.93
CA ALA A 45 16.95 5.33 -27.76
C ALA A 45 16.66 4.45 -26.53
N ARG A 46 17.70 3.77 -26.01
CA ARG A 46 17.61 2.81 -24.91
C ARG A 46 17.29 3.47 -23.56
N VAL A 47 17.68 4.71 -23.34
CA VAL A 47 17.53 5.34 -22.02
C VAL A 47 16.07 5.70 -21.75
N ASP A 48 15.31 6.09 -22.77
CA ASP A 48 14.01 6.73 -22.53
C ASP A 48 12.81 5.84 -22.82
N ALA A 49 12.99 4.73 -23.56
CA ALA A 49 11.91 3.88 -24.03
C ALA A 49 11.00 3.40 -22.89
N LEU A 50 11.60 2.98 -21.77
CA LEU A 50 10.85 2.41 -20.65
C LEU A 50 10.00 3.47 -19.91
N PRO A 51 10.56 4.59 -19.41
CA PRO A 51 9.77 5.65 -18.78
C PRO A 51 8.71 6.22 -19.72
N LYS A 52 9.03 6.45 -21.00
CA LYS A 52 8.09 7.00 -22.00
C LYS A 52 6.91 6.06 -22.26
N ALA A 53 7.18 4.76 -22.42
CA ALA A 53 6.12 3.77 -22.61
C ALA A 53 5.19 3.69 -21.38
N PHE A 54 5.75 3.79 -20.16
CA PHE A 54 4.95 3.83 -18.94
C PHE A 54 4.12 5.11 -18.83
N ILE A 55 4.71 6.28 -19.05
CA ILE A 55 3.99 7.57 -19.02
C ILE A 55 2.85 7.57 -20.03
N GLU A 56 3.06 7.05 -21.25
CA GLU A 56 2.00 6.95 -22.24
C GLU A 56 0.88 6.00 -21.82
N TRP A 57 1.22 4.84 -21.28
CA TRP A 57 0.24 3.91 -20.74
C TRP A 57 -0.56 4.56 -19.59
N PHE A 58 0.12 5.22 -18.66
CA PHE A 58 -0.44 5.94 -17.53
C PHE A 58 -1.39 7.07 -17.99
N ASP A 59 -0.93 7.90 -18.93
CA ASP A 59 -1.67 9.03 -19.48
C ASP A 59 -2.96 8.55 -20.17
N ARG A 60 -2.91 7.41 -20.88
CA ARG A 60 -4.10 6.80 -21.48
C ARG A 60 -5.04 6.18 -20.44
N LEU A 61 -4.48 5.52 -19.42
CA LEU A 61 -5.25 4.89 -18.34
C LEU A 61 -6.05 5.94 -17.56
N PHE A 62 -5.41 7.03 -17.15
CA PHE A 62 -6.04 8.09 -16.36
C PHE A 62 -6.60 9.25 -17.18
N ARG A 63 -6.46 9.24 -18.51
CA ARG A 63 -6.86 10.31 -19.44
C ARG A 63 -6.36 11.67 -18.97
N THR A 64 -5.05 11.80 -18.80
CA THR A 64 -4.44 13.03 -18.31
C THR A 64 -4.81 14.23 -19.18
N ARG A 65 -5.03 15.37 -18.53
CA ARG A 65 -5.32 16.65 -19.16
C ARG A 65 -4.19 17.61 -18.85
N THR A 66 -3.77 18.37 -19.84
CA THR A 66 -2.78 19.44 -19.66
C THR A 66 -3.49 20.70 -19.18
N PHE A 67 -3.01 21.26 -18.08
CA PHE A 67 -3.43 22.53 -17.50
C PHE A 67 -2.24 23.47 -17.48
N VAL A 68 -2.40 24.70 -17.96
CA VAL A 68 -1.35 25.72 -17.86
C VAL A 68 -1.61 26.53 -16.59
N VAL A 69 -0.77 26.37 -15.57
CA VAL A 69 -0.85 27.11 -14.31
C VAL A 69 0.43 27.90 -14.14
N LEU A 70 0.31 29.23 -14.03
CA LEU A 70 1.46 30.15 -13.89
C LEU A 70 2.54 29.96 -14.99
N GLY A 71 2.10 29.73 -16.23
CA GLY A 71 2.99 29.51 -17.37
C GLY A 71 3.71 28.15 -17.38
N ARG A 72 3.39 27.23 -16.47
CA ARG A 72 3.88 25.85 -16.46
C ARG A 72 2.79 24.88 -16.88
N GLU A 73 3.14 23.93 -17.76
CA GLU A 73 2.26 22.84 -18.17
C GLU A 73 2.22 21.76 -17.08
N LEU A 74 1.05 21.56 -16.48
CA LEU A 74 0.75 20.50 -15.51
C LEU A 74 -0.13 19.46 -16.16
N HIS A 75 0.31 18.20 -16.17
CA HIS A 75 -0.50 17.09 -16.68
C HIS A 75 -1.17 16.37 -15.52
N LEU A 76 -2.47 16.61 -15.33
CA LEU A 76 -3.23 16.05 -14.21
C LEU A 76 -4.12 14.89 -14.68
N PRO A 77 -4.13 13.75 -13.96
CA PRO A 77 -5.05 12.65 -14.24
C PRO A 77 -6.50 13.06 -13.96
N ARG A 78 -7.47 12.40 -14.60
CA ARG A 78 -8.88 12.63 -14.25
C ARG A 78 -9.15 12.06 -12.87
N PHE A 79 -9.49 12.94 -11.93
CA PHE A 79 -9.78 12.59 -10.53
C PHE A 79 -10.65 11.34 -10.38
N TRP A 80 -11.80 11.26 -11.06
CA TRP A 80 -12.72 10.12 -10.89
C TRP A 80 -12.10 8.76 -11.27
N ARG A 81 -11.16 8.71 -12.22
CA ARG A 81 -10.48 7.46 -12.61
C ARG A 81 -9.48 7.03 -11.57
N SER A 82 -8.75 8.00 -11.01
CA SER A 82 -7.87 7.78 -9.87
C SER A 82 -8.69 7.32 -8.67
N ALA A 83 -9.77 8.03 -8.32
CA ALA A 83 -10.65 7.65 -7.22
C ALA A 83 -11.26 6.24 -7.41
N LEU A 84 -11.63 5.87 -8.64
CA LEU A 84 -12.09 4.51 -8.93
C LEU A 84 -10.98 3.47 -8.74
N ALA A 85 -9.76 3.75 -9.20
CA ALA A 85 -8.63 2.86 -9.02
C ALA A 85 -8.29 2.68 -7.53
N SER A 86 -8.25 3.76 -6.76
CA SER A 86 -8.05 3.76 -5.30
C SER A 86 -9.15 3.01 -4.57
N PHE A 87 -10.41 3.21 -4.96
CA PHE A 87 -11.54 2.48 -4.39
C PHE A 87 -11.42 0.98 -4.66
N LEU A 88 -11.06 0.56 -5.87
CA LEU A 88 -10.84 -0.85 -6.20
C LEU A 88 -9.66 -1.44 -5.42
N ALA A 89 -8.58 -0.67 -5.26
CA ALA A 89 -7.41 -1.07 -4.47
C ALA A 89 -7.77 -1.25 -2.99
N LEU A 90 -8.56 -0.33 -2.43
CA LEU A 90 -9.09 -0.43 -1.07
C LEU A 90 -9.97 -1.66 -0.90
N VAL A 91 -10.92 -1.90 -1.82
CA VAL A 91 -11.78 -3.09 -1.77
C VAL A 91 -10.94 -4.36 -1.81
N ALA A 92 -9.91 -4.41 -2.66
CA ALA A 92 -9.00 -5.55 -2.72
C ALA A 92 -8.23 -5.73 -1.41
N ALA A 93 -7.65 -4.67 -0.85
CA ALA A 93 -6.95 -4.70 0.43
C ALA A 93 -7.88 -5.12 1.59
N PHE A 94 -9.12 -4.64 1.58
CA PHE A 94 -10.14 -4.98 2.57
C PHE A 94 -10.55 -6.45 2.48
N VAL A 95 -10.74 -7.00 1.27
CA VAL A 95 -11.02 -8.42 1.07
C VAL A 95 -9.86 -9.29 1.56
N VAL A 96 -8.62 -8.91 1.26
CA VAL A 96 -7.43 -9.61 1.77
C VAL A 96 -7.37 -9.57 3.29
N TRP A 97 -7.66 -8.41 3.89
CA TRP A 97 -7.70 -8.25 5.35
C TRP A 97 -8.78 -9.11 6.01
N ILE A 98 -10.02 -9.09 5.50
CA ILE A 98 -11.10 -9.95 6.01
C ILE A 98 -10.73 -11.44 5.88
N ALA A 99 -10.21 -11.84 4.73
CA ALA A 99 -9.82 -13.23 4.47
C ALA A 99 -8.72 -13.69 5.43
N ASN A 100 -7.77 -12.81 5.75
CA ASN A 100 -6.68 -13.10 6.69
C ASN A 100 -7.16 -13.16 8.15
N LYS A 101 -8.10 -12.30 8.55
CA LYS A 101 -8.65 -12.25 9.92
C LYS A 101 -9.74 -13.28 10.20
N GLY A 102 -10.23 -13.99 9.19
CA GLY A 102 -11.40 -14.85 9.34
C GLY A 102 -12.66 -14.07 9.72
N GLY A 103 -12.76 -12.79 9.32
CA GLY A 103 -13.79 -11.85 9.77
C GLY A 103 -15.24 -12.30 9.46
N PHE A 104 -15.43 -13.25 8.56
CA PHE A 104 -16.74 -13.88 8.30
C PHE A 104 -17.25 -14.75 9.46
N SER A 105 -16.41 -15.05 10.46
CA SER A 105 -16.75 -15.99 11.54
C SER A 105 -17.35 -15.37 12.80
N GLN A 106 -17.28 -14.03 12.97
CA GLN A 106 -17.82 -13.36 14.15
C GLN A 106 -19.03 -12.49 13.79
N PRO A 107 -20.24 -12.78 14.33
CA PRO A 107 -21.40 -11.93 14.10
C PRO A 107 -21.19 -10.55 14.75
N PRO A 108 -21.68 -9.46 14.12
CA PRO A 108 -21.61 -8.13 14.72
C PRO A 108 -22.33 -8.15 16.07
N SER A 109 -21.68 -7.61 17.11
CA SER A 109 -22.30 -7.47 18.42
C SER A 109 -23.44 -6.45 18.33
N SER A 110 -24.55 -6.73 19.03
CA SER A 110 -25.83 -6.01 18.97
C SER A 110 -25.79 -4.54 19.43
N GLY A 111 -24.63 -4.00 19.78
CA GLY A 111 -24.43 -2.60 20.18
C GLY A 111 -23.64 -1.74 19.19
N THR A 112 -23.20 -2.28 18.05
CA THR A 112 -22.35 -1.52 17.12
C THR A 112 -23.19 -0.51 16.34
N ASN A 113 -22.98 0.80 16.58
CA ASN A 113 -23.59 1.86 15.80
C ASN A 113 -22.98 1.88 14.39
N LEU A 114 -23.58 1.12 13.47
CA LEU A 114 -23.13 0.97 12.08
C LEU A 114 -22.99 2.32 11.37
N GLY A 115 -23.85 3.29 11.68
CA GLY A 115 -23.80 4.63 11.09
C GLY A 115 -22.53 5.39 11.48
N LEU A 116 -22.18 5.37 12.77
CA LEU A 116 -20.93 5.95 13.26
C LEU A 116 -19.71 5.23 12.67
N LEU A 117 -19.76 3.91 12.57
CA LEU A 117 -18.68 3.11 12.00
C LEU A 117 -18.47 3.40 10.51
N LEU A 118 -19.55 3.50 9.74
CA LEU A 118 -19.51 3.91 8.33
C LEU A 118 -19.04 5.36 8.15
N LEU A 119 -19.45 6.27 9.04
CA LEU A 119 -18.99 7.65 8.99
C LEU A 119 -17.49 7.76 9.32
N LEU A 120 -17.03 7.05 10.35
CA LEU A 120 -15.63 7.05 10.76
C LEU A 120 -14.75 6.39 9.70
N TYR A 121 -15.02 5.14 9.33
CA TYR A 121 -14.18 4.41 8.37
C TYR A 121 -14.41 4.88 6.92
N GLY A 122 -15.63 5.24 6.54
CA GLY A 122 -15.96 5.75 5.21
C GLY A 122 -15.49 7.19 5.00
N GLY A 123 -15.66 8.06 6.00
CA GLY A 123 -15.11 9.42 5.99
C GLY A 123 -13.59 9.40 6.00
N ALA A 124 -12.98 8.58 6.87
CA ALA A 124 -11.54 8.34 6.85
C ALA A 124 -11.10 7.87 5.46
N THR A 125 -11.77 6.88 4.86
CA THR A 125 -11.42 6.35 3.53
C THR A 125 -11.26 7.44 2.46
N VAL A 126 -12.15 8.43 2.41
CA VAL A 126 -12.02 9.50 1.41
C VAL A 126 -10.76 10.34 1.66
N VAL A 127 -10.54 10.73 2.92
CA VAL A 127 -9.45 11.63 3.32
C VAL A 127 -8.10 10.92 3.33
N THR A 128 -8.05 9.66 3.76
CA THR A 128 -6.82 8.89 3.99
C THR A 128 -6.40 8.00 2.82
N ASN A 129 -7.23 7.92 1.77
CA ASN A 129 -6.96 7.05 0.63
C ASN A 129 -7.14 7.80 -0.69
N ILE A 130 -8.36 8.26 -0.99
CA ILE A 130 -8.66 8.84 -2.32
C ILE A 130 -7.81 10.09 -2.61
N ILE A 131 -7.66 10.97 -1.62
CA ILE A 131 -6.86 12.20 -1.79
C ILE A 131 -5.34 11.88 -1.86
N PRO A 132 -4.75 11.14 -0.89
CA PRO A 132 -3.35 10.71 -0.95
C PRO A 132 -2.97 10.03 -2.25
N ASP A 133 -3.80 9.12 -2.74
CA ASP A 133 -3.53 8.36 -3.97
C ASP A 133 -3.51 9.26 -5.19
N TYR A 134 -4.45 10.20 -5.26
CA TYR A 134 -4.46 11.16 -6.35
C TYR A 134 -3.18 12.01 -6.36
N LEU A 135 -2.73 12.46 -5.17
CA LEU A 135 -1.49 13.21 -5.03
C LEU A 135 -0.26 12.36 -5.37
N SER A 136 -0.20 11.11 -4.90
CA SER A 136 0.84 10.14 -5.24
C SER A 136 0.88 9.89 -6.75
N LEU A 137 -0.27 9.75 -7.43
CA LEU A 137 -0.31 9.58 -8.89
C LEU A 137 0.25 10.79 -9.66
N VAL A 138 -0.06 12.00 -9.21
CA VAL A 138 0.49 13.23 -9.80
C VAL A 138 2.01 13.29 -9.57
N GLU A 139 2.45 12.94 -8.37
CA GLU A 139 3.85 12.88 -7.96
C GLU A 139 4.64 11.82 -8.76
N SER A 140 4.17 10.58 -8.82
CA SER A 140 4.78 9.51 -9.60
C SER A 140 4.91 9.89 -11.08
N ARG A 141 3.89 10.53 -11.67
CA ARG A 141 3.98 10.99 -13.05
C ARG A 141 5.08 12.05 -13.22
N PHE A 142 5.18 12.99 -12.28
CA PHE A 142 6.23 14.01 -12.30
C PHE A 142 7.61 13.38 -12.19
N VAL A 143 7.80 12.46 -11.24
CA VAL A 143 9.06 11.74 -11.04
C VAL A 143 9.44 10.93 -12.27
N LEU A 144 8.49 10.24 -12.90
CA LEU A 144 8.73 9.49 -14.14
C LEU A 144 9.15 10.39 -15.30
N GLY A 145 8.56 11.59 -15.39
CA GLY A 145 8.98 12.63 -16.33
C GLY A 145 10.45 12.99 -16.13
N LYS A 146 10.86 13.28 -14.90
CA LYS A 146 12.27 13.57 -14.56
C LYS A 146 13.20 12.38 -14.72
N MET A 147 12.72 11.17 -14.45
CA MET A 147 13.44 9.93 -14.70
C MET A 147 13.72 9.74 -16.20
N SER A 148 12.81 10.17 -17.07
CA SER A 148 12.98 10.11 -18.54
C SER A 148 14.02 11.10 -19.06
N GLU A 149 14.22 12.23 -18.37
CA GLU A 149 15.27 13.22 -18.70
C GLU A 149 16.66 12.79 -18.18
N THR A 150 16.69 11.86 -17.22
CA THR A 150 17.92 11.47 -16.51
C THR A 150 18.68 10.35 -17.24
N ARG A 151 19.92 10.62 -17.64
CA ARG A 151 20.75 9.64 -18.38
C ARG A 151 21.35 8.53 -17.52
N SER A 152 21.71 8.82 -16.27
CA SER A 152 22.40 7.86 -15.40
C SER A 152 21.43 6.86 -14.76
N LEU A 153 21.83 5.59 -14.69
CA LEU A 153 21.02 4.55 -14.04
C LEU A 153 20.85 4.81 -12.54
N LEU A 154 21.91 5.28 -11.87
CA LEU A 154 21.84 5.68 -10.46
C LEU A 154 20.87 6.84 -10.25
N GLY A 155 20.86 7.82 -11.16
CA GLY A 155 19.89 8.93 -11.10
C GLY A 155 18.45 8.44 -11.24
N LYS A 156 18.19 7.45 -12.11
CA LYS A 156 16.87 6.83 -12.22
C LYS A 156 16.46 6.07 -10.96
N LEU A 157 17.40 5.31 -10.36
CA LEU A 157 17.15 4.64 -9.08
C LEU A 157 16.89 5.66 -7.95
N ALA A 158 17.59 6.80 -7.95
CA ALA A 158 17.36 7.87 -7.00
C ALA A 158 15.97 8.51 -7.16
N TRP A 159 15.53 8.77 -8.40
CA TRP A 159 14.16 9.22 -8.67
C TRP A 159 13.12 8.21 -8.20
N LEU A 160 13.36 6.93 -8.45
CA LEU A 160 12.45 5.87 -8.02
C LEU A 160 12.40 5.72 -6.49
N ALA A 161 13.52 5.90 -5.79
CA ALA A 161 13.55 5.96 -4.34
C ALA A 161 12.79 7.20 -3.81
N LEU A 162 12.93 8.34 -4.48
CA LEU A 162 12.20 9.56 -4.14
C LEU A 162 10.68 9.37 -4.26
N ASP A 163 10.19 8.69 -5.30
CA ASP A 163 8.76 8.36 -5.49
C ASP A 163 8.18 7.60 -4.29
N VAL A 164 8.90 6.57 -3.81
CA VAL A 164 8.47 5.79 -2.64
C VAL A 164 8.47 6.64 -1.38
N VAL A 165 9.53 7.41 -1.16
CA VAL A 165 9.64 8.27 0.04
C VAL A 165 8.57 9.36 0.04
N ALA A 166 8.32 9.97 -1.12
CA ALA A 166 7.28 10.97 -1.29
C ALA A 166 5.89 10.38 -1.04
N THR A 167 5.58 9.22 -1.64
CA THR A 167 4.31 8.51 -1.40
C THR A 167 4.16 8.12 0.07
N ALA A 168 5.21 7.56 0.70
CA ALA A 168 5.21 7.24 2.13
C ALA A 168 4.93 8.47 3.00
N THR A 169 5.55 9.60 2.66
CA THR A 169 5.37 10.88 3.37
C THR A 169 3.95 11.40 3.21
N ILE A 170 3.40 11.38 1.99
CA ILE A 170 2.00 11.78 1.73
C ILE A 170 1.05 10.93 2.57
N VAL A 171 1.17 9.60 2.51
CA VAL A 171 0.31 8.67 3.26
C VAL A 171 0.44 8.90 4.77
N PHE A 172 1.66 9.03 5.29
CA PHE A 172 1.91 9.28 6.70
C PHE A 172 1.27 10.61 7.15
N CYS A 173 1.48 11.70 6.42
CA CYS A 173 0.92 13.01 6.75
C CYS A 173 -0.62 13.01 6.72
N PHE A 174 -1.25 12.32 5.77
CA PHE A 174 -2.71 12.25 5.70
C PHE A 174 -3.31 11.33 6.76
N LEU A 175 -2.68 10.19 7.06
CA LEU A 175 -3.10 9.32 8.17
C LEU A 175 -2.97 10.05 9.50
N TRP A 176 -1.85 10.73 9.72
CA TRP A 176 -1.67 11.57 10.89
C TRP A 176 -2.74 12.67 10.97
N GLY A 177 -2.83 13.49 9.93
CA GLY A 177 -3.69 14.67 9.92
C GLY A 177 -5.16 14.31 10.10
N SER A 178 -5.59 13.21 9.46
CA SER A 178 -6.93 12.67 9.64
C SER A 178 -7.16 12.12 11.05
N GLY A 179 -6.21 11.39 11.62
CA GLY A 179 -6.29 10.93 13.01
C GLY A 179 -6.46 12.10 13.97
N TYR A 180 -5.61 13.11 13.84
CA TYR A 180 -5.66 14.32 14.68
C TYR A 180 -7.00 15.08 14.53
N LEU A 181 -7.56 15.14 13.32
CA LEU A 181 -8.82 15.83 13.04
C LEU A 181 -10.07 15.03 13.45
N LEU A 182 -10.04 13.70 13.28
CA LEU A 182 -11.21 12.83 13.44
C LEU A 182 -11.32 12.23 14.84
N LEU A 183 -10.22 12.01 15.57
CA LEU A 183 -10.25 11.46 16.92
C LEU A 183 -11.12 12.25 17.91
N PRO A 184 -11.14 13.61 17.90
CA PRO A 184 -12.04 14.38 18.76
C PRO A 184 -13.53 14.18 18.48
N LEU A 185 -13.89 13.66 17.30
CA LEU A 185 -15.27 13.37 16.92
C LEU A 185 -15.73 11.98 17.39
N VAL A 186 -14.82 11.15 17.91
CA VAL A 186 -15.12 9.81 18.41
C VAL A 186 -15.78 9.93 19.79
N PRO A 187 -17.04 9.50 19.96
CA PRO A 187 -17.69 9.47 21.27
C PRO A 187 -16.93 8.59 22.27
N GLU A 188 -16.93 8.97 23.55
CA GLU A 188 -16.20 8.24 24.60
C GLU A 188 -16.59 6.76 24.71
N ASP A 189 -17.88 6.46 24.52
CA ASP A 189 -18.41 5.10 24.53
C ASP A 189 -17.89 4.23 23.38
N SER A 190 -17.34 4.85 22.34
CA SER A 190 -16.89 4.24 21.09
C SER A 190 -15.37 4.24 20.93
N LEU A 191 -14.62 4.78 21.90
CA LEU A 191 -13.15 4.86 21.86
C LEU A 191 -12.48 3.49 21.69
N TYR A 192 -13.11 2.41 22.15
CA TYR A 192 -12.60 1.05 21.96
C TYR A 192 -12.44 0.66 20.48
N ALA A 193 -13.24 1.24 19.57
CA ALA A 193 -13.18 0.97 18.14
C ALA A 193 -11.88 1.52 17.51
N VAL A 194 -11.32 2.58 18.09
CA VAL A 194 -10.05 3.20 17.68
C VAL A 194 -8.89 2.86 18.63
N GLY A 195 -9.00 1.75 19.37
CA GLY A 195 -7.93 1.31 20.27
C GLY A 195 -7.73 2.20 21.50
N CYS A 196 -8.78 2.92 21.93
CA CYS A 196 -8.74 3.88 23.02
C CYS A 196 -7.78 5.06 22.81
N LEU A 197 -7.46 5.38 21.55
CA LEU A 197 -6.71 6.57 21.20
C LEU A 197 -7.55 7.83 21.45
N THR A 198 -7.00 8.75 22.23
CA THR A 198 -7.47 10.14 22.35
C THR A 198 -6.52 11.07 21.63
N GLN A 199 -6.96 12.31 21.36
CA GLN A 199 -6.12 13.34 20.75
C GLN A 199 -4.83 13.60 21.56
N GLU A 200 -4.87 13.47 22.89
CA GLU A 200 -3.71 13.67 23.76
C GLU A 200 -2.68 12.52 23.66
N THR A 201 -3.16 11.30 23.45
CA THR A 201 -2.32 10.09 23.31
C THR A 201 -1.86 9.81 21.89
N PHE A 202 -2.40 10.54 20.91
CA PHE A 202 -2.08 10.40 19.49
C PHE A 202 -0.92 11.34 19.11
N ASP A 203 0.28 10.95 19.52
CA ASP A 203 1.53 11.66 19.28
C ASP A 203 2.37 11.04 18.14
N PHE A 204 3.61 11.51 17.98
CA PHE A 204 4.48 11.08 16.89
C PHE A 204 4.93 9.66 16.97
N ASP A 205 5.37 9.29 18.15
CA ASP A 205 5.87 7.95 18.41
C ASP A 205 4.72 6.95 18.24
N ARG A 206 3.50 7.29 18.69
CA ARG A 206 2.32 6.47 18.47
C ARG A 206 1.95 6.33 17.00
N MET A 207 1.99 7.42 16.23
CA MET A 207 1.68 7.34 14.79
C MET A 207 2.74 6.54 14.02
N LEU A 208 4.01 6.63 14.43
CA LEU A 208 5.08 5.80 13.89
C LEU A 208 4.82 4.31 14.20
N ASP A 209 4.45 3.98 15.43
CA ASP A 209 4.06 2.62 15.83
C ASP A 209 2.88 2.10 14.99
N ILE A 210 1.82 2.92 14.80
CA ILE A 210 0.67 2.59 13.97
C ILE A 210 1.11 2.34 12.51
N THR A 211 2.01 3.16 11.99
CA THR A 211 2.53 3.02 10.62
C THR A 211 3.30 1.71 10.45
N ILE A 212 4.20 1.39 11.39
CA ILE A 212 4.98 0.16 11.39
C ILE A 212 4.06 -1.05 11.55
N ALA A 213 3.08 -0.97 12.45
CA ALA A 213 2.04 -1.96 12.65
C ALA A 213 1.26 -2.22 11.35
N GLY A 214 0.79 -1.16 10.69
CA GLY A 214 0.10 -1.23 9.41
C GLY A 214 0.95 -1.85 8.30
N LEU A 215 2.21 -1.44 8.15
CA LEU A 215 3.15 -2.00 7.16
C LEU A 215 3.47 -3.48 7.39
N THR A 216 3.37 -3.96 8.62
CA THR A 216 3.66 -5.35 8.97
C THR A 216 2.40 -6.20 9.14
N PHE A 217 1.21 -5.60 8.99
CA PHE A 217 -0.07 -6.19 9.42
C PHE A 217 0.00 -6.80 10.83
N SER A 218 0.83 -6.21 11.71
CA SER A 218 0.94 -6.60 13.10
C SER A 218 0.19 -5.60 13.98
N THR A 219 -0.26 -6.05 15.14
CA THR A 219 -0.87 -5.16 16.12
C THR A 219 0.00 -5.21 17.37
N PRO A 220 0.61 -4.09 17.79
CA PRO A 220 1.38 -4.04 19.02
C PRO A 220 0.54 -4.56 20.19
N PRO A 221 1.13 -5.31 21.13
CA PRO A 221 0.45 -5.72 22.34
C PRO A 221 -0.20 -4.51 23.03
N GLY A 222 -1.45 -4.66 23.45
CA GLY A 222 -2.18 -3.59 24.12
C GLY A 222 -2.83 -2.55 23.19
N THR A 223 -2.96 -2.83 21.89
CA THR A 223 -3.68 -2.00 20.91
C THR A 223 -4.63 -2.86 20.09
N ILE A 224 -5.70 -2.28 19.53
CA ILE A 224 -6.64 -2.98 18.64
C ILE A 224 -6.86 -2.16 17.38
N ASN A 225 -7.04 -2.85 16.26
CA ASN A 225 -7.34 -2.31 14.93
C ASN A 225 -6.23 -1.47 14.25
N TYR A 226 -4.98 -1.50 14.74
CA TYR A 226 -3.88 -0.81 14.04
C TYR A 226 -3.54 -1.47 12.71
N ASP A 227 -3.82 -2.75 12.56
CA ASP A 227 -3.70 -3.49 11.31
C ASP A 227 -4.67 -3.00 10.22
N VAL A 228 -5.80 -2.39 10.60
CA VAL A 228 -6.71 -1.71 9.66
C VAL A 228 -6.02 -0.54 8.97
N SER A 229 -5.08 0.14 9.64
CA SER A 229 -4.24 1.16 9.01
C SER A 229 -3.45 0.59 7.83
N GLY A 230 -3.06 -0.69 7.90
CA GLY A 230 -2.42 -1.41 6.80
C GLY A 230 -3.26 -1.37 5.53
N ILE A 231 -4.59 -1.51 5.62
CA ILE A 231 -5.48 -1.44 4.44
C ILE A 231 -5.29 -0.11 3.70
N TYR A 232 -5.29 1.00 4.45
CA TYR A 232 -5.11 2.34 3.88
C TYR A 232 -3.69 2.56 3.37
N ILE A 233 -2.68 2.09 4.11
CA ILE A 233 -1.28 2.21 3.71
C ILE A 233 -1.06 1.44 2.40
N PHE A 234 -1.40 0.16 2.35
CA PHE A 234 -1.19 -0.68 1.17
C PHE A 234 -2.05 -0.28 -0.03
N SER A 235 -3.30 0.16 0.18
CA SER A 235 -4.09 0.71 -0.91
C SER A 235 -3.46 1.99 -1.46
N SER A 236 -2.87 2.82 -0.60
CA SER A 236 -2.25 4.07 -1.06
C SER A 236 -0.92 3.87 -1.77
N PHE A 237 -0.15 2.86 -1.36
CA PHE A 237 1.04 2.43 -2.10
C PHE A 237 0.73 1.70 -3.40
N PHE A 238 -0.53 1.34 -3.64
CA PHE A 238 -0.91 0.58 -4.83
C PHE A 238 -0.43 1.27 -6.11
N THR A 239 -0.57 2.59 -6.18
CA THR A 239 -0.19 3.43 -7.34
C THR A 239 1.31 3.39 -7.61
N SER A 240 2.15 3.54 -6.59
CA SER A 240 3.61 3.43 -6.72
C SER A 240 4.07 2.00 -6.98
N PHE A 241 3.40 1.00 -6.37
CA PHE A 241 3.73 -0.41 -6.56
C PHE A 241 3.69 -0.84 -8.04
N TRP A 242 2.80 -0.25 -8.85
CA TRP A 242 2.77 -0.47 -10.31
C TRP A 242 4.06 -0.08 -11.01
N VAL A 243 4.63 1.06 -10.62
CA VAL A 243 5.87 1.57 -11.20
C VAL A 243 7.01 0.58 -10.92
N TRP A 244 7.09 0.10 -9.67
CA TRP A 244 8.09 -0.88 -9.25
C TRP A 244 7.91 -2.24 -9.91
N LEU A 245 6.68 -2.75 -10.00
CA LEU A 245 6.42 -4.00 -10.71
C LEU A 245 6.80 -3.89 -12.19
N TYR A 246 6.46 -2.78 -12.84
CA TYR A 246 6.79 -2.54 -14.24
C TYR A 246 8.31 -2.46 -14.46
N LEU A 247 9.01 -1.67 -13.63
CA LEU A 247 10.47 -1.53 -13.70
C LEU A 247 11.18 -2.83 -13.36
N GLY A 248 10.82 -3.46 -12.24
CA GLY A 248 11.40 -4.70 -11.77
C GLY A 248 11.22 -5.83 -12.77
N SER A 249 10.00 -6.03 -13.29
CA SER A 249 9.76 -7.04 -14.33
C SER A 249 10.55 -6.75 -15.61
N SER A 250 10.68 -5.48 -16.01
CA SER A 250 11.47 -5.08 -17.18
C SER A 250 12.97 -5.37 -17.01
N LEU A 251 13.52 -5.08 -15.83
CA LEU A 251 14.90 -5.40 -15.48
C LEU A 251 15.14 -6.91 -15.43
N LEU A 252 14.21 -7.68 -14.85
CA LEU A 252 14.30 -9.14 -14.80
C LEU A 252 14.26 -9.77 -16.20
N VAL A 253 13.41 -9.26 -17.10
CA VAL A 253 13.42 -9.70 -18.51
C VAL A 253 14.78 -9.43 -19.14
N ARG A 254 15.38 -8.26 -18.93
CA ARG A 254 16.72 -7.96 -19.45
C ARG A 254 17.81 -8.83 -18.83
N LEU A 255 17.75 -9.09 -17.54
CA LEU A 255 18.68 -9.99 -16.86
C LEU A 255 18.56 -11.41 -17.43
N ALA A 256 17.34 -11.89 -17.70
CA ALA A 256 17.09 -13.18 -18.33
C ALA A 256 17.69 -13.28 -19.74
N GLN A 257 17.83 -12.15 -20.48
CA GLN A 257 18.50 -12.15 -21.79
C GLN A 257 20.00 -12.47 -21.72
N LEU A 258 20.64 -12.37 -20.54
CA LEU A 258 22.04 -12.73 -20.37
C LEU A 258 22.25 -14.25 -20.52
N ALA A 259 21.23 -15.06 -20.28
CA ALA A 259 21.27 -16.50 -20.47
C ALA A 259 20.85 -16.86 -21.92
N PRO A 260 21.71 -17.49 -22.74
CA PRO A 260 21.40 -17.77 -24.15
C PRO A 260 20.12 -18.58 -24.38
N GLY A 261 19.85 -19.56 -23.51
CA GLY A 261 18.62 -20.37 -23.57
C GLY A 261 17.36 -19.55 -23.35
N LEU A 262 17.34 -18.72 -22.30
CA LEU A 262 16.21 -17.82 -22.01
C LEU A 262 16.05 -16.75 -23.08
N ARG A 263 17.14 -16.19 -23.60
CA ARG A 263 17.11 -15.25 -24.73
C ARG A 263 16.42 -15.86 -25.96
N GLY A 264 16.81 -17.07 -26.34
CA GLY A 264 16.20 -17.79 -27.46
C GLY A 264 14.72 -18.11 -27.24
N PHE A 265 14.34 -18.47 -26.01
CA PHE A 265 12.95 -18.71 -25.61
C PHE A 265 12.11 -17.43 -25.63
N LEU A 266 12.58 -16.35 -24.99
CA LEU A 266 11.90 -15.05 -24.93
C LEU A 266 11.67 -14.45 -26.33
N ARG A 267 12.67 -14.57 -27.22
CA ARG A 267 12.54 -14.07 -28.60
C ARG A 267 11.57 -14.89 -29.44
N ARG A 268 11.69 -16.23 -29.43
CA ARG A 268 10.90 -17.10 -30.32
C ARG A 268 9.53 -17.46 -29.77
N ALA A 269 9.47 -17.94 -28.53
CA ALA A 269 8.23 -18.44 -27.93
C ALA A 269 7.37 -17.30 -27.38
N CYS A 270 7.96 -16.38 -26.63
CA CYS A 270 7.21 -15.29 -26.00
C CYS A 270 6.97 -14.09 -26.92
N ARG A 271 7.68 -14.00 -28.06
CA ARG A 271 7.60 -12.88 -29.02
C ARG A 271 7.67 -11.51 -28.31
N VAL A 272 8.68 -11.33 -27.44
CA VAL A 272 8.86 -10.11 -26.62
C VAL A 272 8.76 -8.82 -27.44
N GLN A 273 9.24 -8.83 -28.69
CA GLN A 273 9.20 -7.67 -29.57
C GLN A 273 7.78 -7.24 -29.95
N ASP A 274 6.87 -8.20 -30.14
CA ASP A 274 5.49 -7.93 -30.56
C ASP A 274 4.57 -7.66 -29.36
N TYR A 275 4.83 -8.35 -28.24
CA TYR A 275 3.95 -8.36 -27.06
C TYR A 275 4.72 -8.15 -25.75
N PRO A 276 5.47 -7.03 -25.60
CA PRO A 276 6.36 -6.83 -24.46
C PRO A 276 5.60 -6.85 -23.12
N LEU A 277 4.43 -6.21 -23.07
CA LEU A 277 3.64 -6.11 -21.84
C LEU A 277 3.04 -7.46 -21.41
N ARG A 278 2.81 -8.40 -22.33
CA ARG A 278 2.39 -9.76 -21.97
C ARG A 278 3.51 -10.53 -21.27
N VAL A 279 4.75 -10.34 -21.73
CA VAL A 279 5.91 -10.94 -21.07
C VAL A 279 6.12 -10.31 -19.70
N LEU A 280 6.00 -8.99 -19.59
CA LEU A 280 6.02 -8.30 -18.30
C LEU A 280 4.88 -8.74 -17.38
N ALA A 281 3.69 -9.04 -17.90
CA ALA A 281 2.58 -9.62 -17.13
C ALA A 281 2.97 -10.96 -16.49
N VAL A 282 3.58 -11.86 -17.26
CA VAL A 282 4.02 -13.16 -16.75
C VAL A 282 5.13 -12.99 -15.71
N VAL A 283 6.14 -12.16 -16.00
CA VAL A 283 7.26 -11.94 -15.08
C VAL A 283 6.80 -11.26 -13.79
N SER A 284 5.94 -10.24 -13.88
CA SER A 284 5.35 -9.60 -12.70
C SER A 284 4.47 -10.56 -11.89
N GLY A 285 3.73 -11.46 -12.55
CA GLY A 285 3.00 -12.54 -11.90
C GLY A 285 3.93 -13.50 -11.13
N ILE A 286 5.05 -13.90 -11.72
CA ILE A 286 6.09 -14.72 -11.04
C ILE A 286 6.67 -13.97 -9.83
N VAL A 287 6.97 -12.67 -9.99
CA VAL A 287 7.46 -11.83 -8.88
C VAL A 287 6.42 -11.76 -7.76
N ALA A 288 5.14 -11.56 -8.08
CA ALA A 288 4.06 -11.53 -7.09
C ALA A 288 3.92 -12.87 -6.36
N ILE A 289 3.99 -14.01 -7.07
CA ILE A 289 4.01 -15.35 -6.46
C ILE A 289 5.21 -15.50 -5.52
N GLY A 290 6.40 -15.07 -5.96
CA GLY A 290 7.63 -15.13 -5.17
C GLY A 290 7.55 -14.31 -3.90
N LEU A 291 7.08 -13.06 -3.99
CA LEU A 291 6.86 -12.16 -2.85
C LEU A 291 5.81 -12.73 -1.87
N PHE A 292 4.72 -13.30 -2.39
CA PHE A 292 3.70 -13.94 -1.55
C PHE A 292 4.27 -15.16 -0.81
N SER A 293 5.08 -15.98 -1.50
CA SER A 293 5.72 -17.18 -0.96
C SER A 293 6.86 -16.87 0.01
N LEU A 294 7.42 -15.67 -0.03
CA LEU A 294 8.43 -15.19 0.91
C LEU A 294 7.85 -14.91 2.31
N SER A 295 6.56 -14.58 2.43
CA SER A 295 5.96 -14.22 3.72
C SER A 295 6.09 -15.32 4.79
N PRO A 296 5.76 -16.60 4.53
CA PRO A 296 6.03 -17.68 5.48
C PRO A 296 7.51 -17.81 5.83
N VAL A 297 8.41 -17.67 4.85
CA VAL A 297 9.86 -17.76 5.09
C VAL A 297 10.33 -16.64 6.01
N VAL A 298 9.93 -15.40 5.75
CA VAL A 298 10.27 -14.25 6.59
C VAL A 298 9.70 -14.39 8.00
N SER A 299 8.45 -14.84 8.12
CA SER A 299 7.82 -15.08 9.43
C SER A 299 8.58 -16.12 10.27
N SER A 300 9.20 -17.12 9.63
CA SER A 300 10.01 -18.13 10.32
C SER A 300 11.32 -17.57 10.88
N LEU A 301 11.84 -16.50 10.28
CA LEU A 301 13.06 -15.80 10.70
C LEU A 301 12.81 -14.77 11.80
N LEU A 302 11.57 -14.33 12.01
CA LEU A 302 11.23 -13.41 13.09
C LEU A 302 11.39 -14.08 14.46
N PRO A 303 11.83 -13.35 15.51
CA PRO A 303 11.94 -13.90 16.85
C PRO A 303 10.57 -14.32 17.42
N ALA A 304 10.57 -15.34 18.29
CA ALA A 304 9.37 -16.07 18.70
C ALA A 304 8.32 -15.19 19.41
N ASP A 305 8.76 -14.15 20.11
CA ASP A 305 7.92 -13.12 20.74
C ASP A 305 7.08 -12.34 19.73
N ARG A 306 7.50 -12.27 18.46
CA ARG A 306 6.76 -11.58 17.38
C ARG A 306 5.93 -12.53 16.52
N ARG A 307 6.14 -13.84 16.57
CA ARG A 307 5.43 -14.82 15.71
C ARG A 307 3.93 -14.94 15.99
N GLY A 308 3.48 -14.58 17.20
CA GLY A 308 2.06 -14.54 17.59
C GLY A 308 1.42 -13.15 17.55
N THR A 309 2.11 -12.14 17.00
CA THR A 309 1.63 -10.74 16.98
C THR A 309 0.97 -10.35 15.66
N ASN A 310 0.53 -11.33 14.86
CA ASN A 310 -0.32 -11.19 13.67
C ASN A 310 -1.71 -10.56 13.97
N GLY A 311 -1.88 -9.97 15.16
CA GLY A 311 -3.05 -9.22 15.61
C GLY A 311 -4.31 -10.07 15.68
N MET A 312 -4.21 -11.40 15.58
CA MET A 312 -5.36 -12.31 15.63
C MET A 312 -5.71 -12.74 17.06
N ASP A 313 -4.72 -12.73 17.97
CA ASP A 313 -4.89 -13.21 19.35
C ASP A 313 -5.06 -12.06 20.37
N GLY A 314 -5.17 -10.82 19.91
CA GLY A 314 -5.36 -9.64 20.75
C GLY A 314 -6.76 -9.62 21.37
N ASN A 315 -6.89 -10.08 22.61
CA ASN A 315 -8.15 -10.02 23.33
C ASN A 315 -8.43 -8.57 23.79
N VAL A 316 -9.64 -8.04 23.60
CA VAL A 316 -10.04 -6.65 23.95
C VAL A 316 -9.73 -6.29 25.41
N GLY A 317 -9.72 -7.29 26.30
CA GLY A 317 -9.37 -7.12 27.70
C GLY A 317 -7.89 -6.87 27.99
N GLN A 318 -6.99 -6.96 27.01
CA GLN A 318 -5.54 -6.76 27.19
C GLN A 318 -5.05 -5.39 26.68
N ILE A 319 -5.96 -4.50 26.27
CA ILE A 319 -5.58 -3.16 25.81
C ILE A 319 -5.20 -2.31 27.03
N GLU A 320 -3.90 -2.19 27.29
CA GLU A 320 -3.35 -1.39 28.39
C GLU A 320 -3.92 0.04 28.41
N LEU A 321 -4.10 0.65 27.22
CA LEU A 321 -4.72 1.98 27.08
C LEU A 321 -6.17 2.02 27.56
N CYS A 322 -7.00 1.02 27.19
CA CYS A 322 -8.38 0.96 27.64
C CYS A 322 -8.48 0.60 29.13
N GLU A 323 -7.55 -0.19 29.67
CA GLU A 323 -7.51 -0.48 31.11
C GLU A 323 -7.25 0.79 31.93
N ARG A 324 -6.30 1.64 31.50
CA ARG A 324 -6.02 2.93 32.15
C ARG A 324 -7.23 3.86 32.14
N LEU A 325 -7.99 3.91 31.04
CA LEU A 325 -9.20 4.72 30.93
C LEU A 325 -10.39 4.16 31.73
N ARG A 326 -10.53 2.82 31.84
CA ARG A 326 -11.59 2.20 32.65
C ARG A 326 -11.36 2.33 34.15
N TRP A 327 -10.10 2.43 34.59
CA TRP A 327 -9.73 2.55 36.00
C TRP A 327 -8.97 3.86 36.28
N PRO A 328 -9.61 5.04 36.10
CA PRO A 328 -8.98 6.31 36.40
C PRO A 328 -8.81 6.44 37.91
N ALA A 329 -7.66 5.99 38.44
CA ALA A 329 -7.04 6.27 39.74
C ALA A 329 -7.95 6.39 41.00
N THR A 330 -9.19 5.93 40.99
CA THR A 330 -10.12 5.99 42.12
C THR A 330 -9.76 4.99 43.23
N ARG A 331 -8.63 4.28 43.08
CA ARG A 331 -8.06 3.38 44.10
C ARG A 331 -6.76 3.87 44.75
N THR A 332 -6.27 5.07 44.44
CA THR A 332 -5.21 5.72 45.23
C THR A 332 -5.76 6.71 46.25
N ALA A 333 -7.01 6.55 46.69
CA ALA A 333 -7.29 6.90 48.08
C ALA A 333 -6.56 5.83 48.92
N PRO A 334 -5.46 6.14 49.62
CA PRO A 334 -4.90 5.20 50.58
C PRO A 334 -6.06 4.81 51.49
N ARG A 335 -6.40 3.51 51.54
CA ARG A 335 -7.26 2.99 52.60
C ARG A 335 -6.63 3.48 53.90
N ALA A 336 -7.22 4.50 54.51
CA ALA A 336 -6.87 4.92 55.85
C ALA A 336 -6.96 3.64 56.68
N ARG A 337 -5.81 3.14 57.15
CA ARG A 337 -5.76 1.96 58.01
C ARG A 337 -6.72 2.27 59.17
N PRO A 338 -7.82 1.51 59.36
CA PRO A 338 -8.68 1.74 60.49
C PRO A 338 -7.87 1.47 61.75
N GLY A 339 -7.68 2.52 62.55
CA GLY A 339 -7.29 2.50 63.96
C GLY A 339 -6.39 1.36 64.42
N ALA A 340 -5.09 1.65 64.56
CA ALA A 340 -4.31 1.04 65.62
C ALA A 340 -4.98 1.37 66.96
N ARG A 341 -5.79 0.43 67.49
CA ARG A 341 -6.27 0.49 68.88
C ARG A 341 -5.06 0.40 69.79
N ALA A 342 -4.69 1.54 70.39
CA ALA A 342 -3.83 1.58 71.55
C ALA A 342 -4.51 0.79 72.68
N ARG A 343 -3.93 -0.34 73.07
CA ARG A 343 -4.19 -0.96 74.38
C ARG A 343 -3.39 -0.16 75.42
N ARG A 344 -4.08 0.38 76.41
CA ARG A 344 -3.51 0.75 77.71
C ARG A 344 -4.10 -0.19 78.75
#